data_AF-A0A9E2XKD1-F1
#
_entry.id   AF-A0A9E2XKD1-F1
#
_cell.length_a   1.000
_cell.length_b   1.000
_cell.length_c   1.000
_cell.angle_alpha   90.00
_cell.angle_beta   90.00
_cell.angle_gamma   90.00
#
_symmetry.space_group_name_H-M   'P 1'
#
loop_
_entity.id
_entity.type
_entity.pdbx_description
1 polymer ?
#
loop_
_entity_poly.entity_id
_entity_poly.type
_entity_poly.pdbx_seq_one_letter_code
_entity_poly.pdbx_strand_id
1 'polypeptide(L)'
;MPKKLLIANRGEIAIRIAEAAAGLGIATVGVHSEDDGNSLHVRRVDHAVALEGRGAVAYLDSARIIAAGKEAGCDAVHPGYGFLAENAAFAQACAGAGIAFVGPTVEQLRLFGDKAQARAHAQKCNVPVLPGTDVVDLAGAEAFFEQHAANGIVLKAVAGGGGRGMRIVREAGALSDAFARATAEAKSAFGNGDLYAERLIGRARHIEIQIVGDGKGGIAALGERECTLQRRSQKIVELAPSRHLSQALRRRIVDAAVAMAKAVAYRSLGTFEFLLDGEEYFFIEANPRLQVEHTVTEEVWGVDLVRAQLSLADGATLRDAGVDDDAAPRGHAIQLRINLETMTEDGGARPGGGTITAFEPPSGPGVRIDSYGYAGYRTNPNFDSLLAKVIVHSPSCDFGEALKRAERALAAFRLEGAPSNVAFLRALLAHPDFRADKVHTRFIDEHAKALIDAAGKLQPGLYFPSATPAVAPRQAGARVDAVDPLAVLAFGKSTQQPAAEVAPDAPEGTVRVSAPMQGTIVSIAVKEGDAVAAGQPLLIMDAMKMQHEIRSPARGYIRRIAVDAGETIYEGHALLFVEEADVEVKDA
;
A
#
# COMPACT_ATOMS: atom_id res chain seq x y z
N MET A 1 -12.39 -24.64 15.18
CA MET A 1 -11.73 -23.33 15.07
C MET A 1 -10.25 -23.58 15.17
N PRO A 2 -9.40 -22.84 14.41
CA PRO A 2 -7.96 -22.98 14.54
C PRO A 2 -7.53 -22.68 15.98
N LYS A 3 -6.63 -23.47 16.53
CA LYS A 3 -6.13 -23.26 17.90
C LYS A 3 -4.96 -22.29 17.91
N LYS A 4 -4.14 -22.32 16.85
CA LYS A 4 -2.96 -21.48 16.74
C LYS A 4 -2.73 -21.05 15.29
N LEU A 5 -2.75 -19.75 15.06
CA LEU A 5 -2.74 -19.11 13.76
C LEU A 5 -1.38 -18.47 13.46
N LEU A 6 -0.74 -18.89 12.38
CA LEU A 6 0.38 -18.18 11.78
C LEU A 6 -0.15 -17.00 10.95
N ILE A 7 0.41 -15.81 11.13
CA ILE A 7 0.10 -14.62 10.33
C ILE A 7 1.26 -14.41 9.37
N ALA A 8 1.07 -14.78 8.11
CA ALA A 8 2.09 -14.69 7.06
C ALA A 8 2.11 -13.31 6.39
N ASN A 9 2.18 -12.25 7.20
CA ASN A 9 2.17 -10.87 6.75
C ASN A 9 2.79 -9.95 7.82
N ARG A 10 2.89 -8.65 7.52
CA ARG A 10 3.44 -7.61 8.38
C ARG A 10 2.53 -6.38 8.49
N GLY A 11 2.99 -5.37 9.22
CA GLY A 11 2.38 -4.04 9.24
C GLY A 11 0.97 -4.05 9.85
N GLU A 12 0.09 -3.17 9.36
CA GLU A 12 -1.25 -2.97 9.95
C GLU A 12 -2.12 -4.22 9.83
N ILE A 13 -2.04 -4.93 8.70
CA ILE A 13 -2.89 -6.11 8.46
C ILE A 13 -2.54 -7.26 9.40
N ALA A 14 -1.26 -7.44 9.74
CA ALA A 14 -0.86 -8.44 10.71
C ALA A 14 -1.47 -8.14 12.10
N ILE A 15 -1.52 -6.86 12.49
CA ILE A 15 -2.17 -6.42 13.73
C ILE A 15 -3.69 -6.67 13.65
N ARG A 16 -4.32 -6.26 12.54
CA ARG A 16 -5.76 -6.45 12.31
C ARG A 16 -6.18 -7.92 12.41
N ILE A 17 -5.35 -8.84 11.89
CA ILE A 17 -5.59 -10.28 12.00
C ILE A 17 -5.38 -10.77 13.43
N ALA A 18 -4.29 -10.35 14.08
CA ALA A 18 -4.00 -10.74 15.45
C ALA A 18 -5.11 -10.31 16.42
N GLU A 19 -5.65 -9.10 16.26
CA GLU A 19 -6.75 -8.59 17.08
C GLU A 19 -8.05 -9.39 16.87
N ALA A 20 -8.39 -9.76 15.62
CA ALA A 20 -9.53 -10.65 15.36
C ALA A 20 -9.34 -12.05 15.96
N ALA A 21 -8.15 -12.63 15.81
CA ALA A 21 -7.80 -13.92 16.37
C ALA A 21 -7.87 -13.91 17.91
N ALA A 22 -7.33 -12.88 18.55
CA ALA A 22 -7.40 -12.68 20.00
C ALA A 22 -8.85 -12.57 20.49
N GLY A 23 -9.72 -11.86 19.76
CA GLY A 23 -11.15 -11.80 20.06
C GLY A 23 -11.86 -13.15 19.98
N LEU A 24 -11.27 -14.15 19.30
CA LEU A 24 -11.79 -15.52 19.21
C LEU A 24 -11.02 -16.50 20.13
N GLY A 25 -10.06 -16.01 20.93
CA GLY A 25 -9.23 -16.85 21.80
C GLY A 25 -8.23 -17.73 21.05
N ILE A 26 -7.85 -17.35 19.82
CA ILE A 26 -6.88 -18.08 19.00
C ILE A 26 -5.48 -17.52 19.28
N ALA A 27 -4.53 -18.38 19.62
CA ALA A 27 -3.13 -17.97 19.81
C ALA A 27 -2.49 -17.61 18.46
N THR A 28 -1.64 -16.58 18.42
CA THR A 28 -1.09 -16.01 17.20
C THR A 28 0.41 -16.12 17.12
N VAL A 29 0.92 -16.39 15.92
CA VAL A 29 2.34 -16.38 15.59
C VAL A 29 2.57 -15.42 14.44
N GLY A 30 3.29 -14.33 14.69
CA GLY A 30 3.73 -13.41 13.64
C GLY A 30 5.10 -13.81 13.09
N VAL A 31 5.38 -13.41 11.86
CA VAL A 31 6.70 -13.57 11.24
C VAL A 31 7.28 -12.21 10.89
N HIS A 32 8.60 -12.07 10.97
CA HIS A 32 9.26 -10.85 10.53
C HIS A 32 10.60 -11.11 9.86
N SER A 33 10.99 -10.28 8.88
CA SER A 33 12.36 -10.29 8.35
C SER A 33 13.34 -9.70 9.39
N GLU A 34 14.64 -9.87 9.15
CA GLU A 34 15.70 -9.35 10.02
C GLU A 34 15.61 -7.82 10.19
N ASP A 35 15.23 -7.12 9.13
CA ASP A 35 15.10 -5.66 9.06
C ASP A 35 13.70 -5.13 9.45
N ASP A 36 12.78 -6.01 9.89
CA ASP A 36 11.41 -5.63 10.31
C ASP A 36 11.10 -5.97 11.78
N GLY A 37 12.09 -6.41 12.56
CA GLY A 37 11.92 -6.80 13.98
C GLY A 37 11.42 -5.68 14.91
N ASN A 38 11.55 -4.42 14.49
CA ASN A 38 11.02 -3.26 15.22
C ASN A 38 9.59 -2.87 14.81
N SER A 39 9.01 -3.49 13.79
CA SER A 39 7.64 -3.19 13.38
C SER A 39 6.63 -3.59 14.45
N LEU A 40 5.60 -2.77 14.65
CA LEU A 40 4.68 -2.92 15.79
C LEU A 40 3.96 -4.27 15.81
N HIS A 41 3.71 -4.88 14.64
CA HIS A 41 3.03 -6.17 14.54
C HIS A 41 3.75 -7.30 15.30
N VAL A 42 5.08 -7.25 15.40
CA VAL A 42 5.90 -8.20 16.18
C VAL A 42 5.52 -8.18 17.66
N ARG A 43 5.04 -7.04 18.16
CA ARG A 43 4.62 -6.84 19.57
C ARG A 43 3.11 -7.02 19.78
N ARG A 44 2.35 -7.33 18.72
CA ARG A 44 0.89 -7.51 18.74
C ARG A 44 0.45 -8.95 18.51
N VAL A 45 1.40 -9.88 18.48
CA VAL A 45 1.20 -11.33 18.39
C VAL A 45 1.71 -12.01 19.66
N ASP A 46 1.24 -13.22 19.95
CA ASP A 46 1.65 -13.95 21.16
C ASP A 46 3.09 -14.50 21.04
N HIS A 47 3.50 -14.85 19.83
CA HIS A 47 4.86 -15.27 19.52
C HIS A 47 5.30 -14.70 18.18
N ALA A 48 6.57 -14.29 18.08
CA ALA A 48 7.14 -13.79 16.83
C ALA A 48 8.34 -14.62 16.42
N VAL A 49 8.41 -14.97 15.13
CA VAL A 49 9.49 -15.76 14.53
C VAL A 49 10.24 -14.91 13.51
N ALA A 50 11.56 -14.83 13.67
CA ALA A 50 12.42 -14.19 12.69
C ALA A 50 12.61 -15.10 11.46
N LEU A 51 12.41 -14.54 10.28
CA LEU A 51 12.71 -15.14 8.99
C LEU A 51 14.09 -14.68 8.54
N GLU A 52 14.89 -15.60 8.03
CA GLU A 52 16.17 -15.28 7.41
C GLU A 52 15.96 -14.40 6.17
N GLY A 53 16.82 -13.38 6.03
CA GLY A 53 16.79 -12.43 4.92
C GLY A 53 16.09 -11.11 5.25
N ARG A 54 16.14 -10.20 4.27
CA ARG A 54 15.70 -8.80 4.41
C ARG A 54 14.60 -8.46 3.41
N GLY A 55 13.77 -7.48 3.79
CA GLY A 55 12.73 -6.93 2.95
C GLY A 55 11.62 -7.90 2.57
N ALA A 56 10.87 -7.56 1.52
CA ALA A 56 9.70 -8.29 1.07
C ALA A 56 9.98 -9.75 0.67
N VAL A 57 11.20 -10.08 0.24
CA VAL A 57 11.58 -11.43 -0.23
C VAL A 57 11.45 -12.46 0.89
N ALA A 58 11.77 -12.09 2.14
CA ALA A 58 11.62 -12.98 3.29
C ALA A 58 10.16 -13.43 3.49
N TYR A 59 9.20 -12.53 3.24
CA TYR A 59 7.75 -12.82 3.34
C TYR A 59 7.19 -13.57 2.12
N LEU A 60 7.98 -13.74 1.05
CA LEU A 60 7.60 -14.50 -0.15
C LEU A 60 8.13 -15.94 -0.11
N ASP A 61 8.98 -16.29 0.87
CA ASP A 61 9.49 -17.64 1.04
C ASP A 61 8.45 -18.56 1.69
N SER A 62 7.69 -19.25 0.84
CA SER A 62 6.67 -20.21 1.23
C SER A 62 7.21 -21.34 2.12
N ALA A 63 8.42 -21.84 1.84
CA ALA A 63 8.97 -22.97 2.56
C ALA A 63 9.35 -22.58 3.99
N ARG A 64 9.98 -21.41 4.17
CA ARG A 64 10.33 -20.87 5.49
C ARG A 64 9.10 -20.52 6.32
N ILE A 65 8.08 -19.91 5.71
CA ILE A 65 6.83 -19.58 6.41
C ILE A 65 6.13 -20.85 6.91
N ILE A 66 6.06 -21.90 6.07
CA ILE A 66 5.48 -23.18 6.47
C ILE A 66 6.31 -23.85 7.57
N ALA A 67 7.64 -23.80 7.48
CA ALA A 67 8.54 -24.34 8.50
C ALA A 67 8.34 -23.64 9.86
N ALA A 68 8.31 -22.31 9.87
CA ALA A 68 8.02 -21.50 11.07
C ALA A 68 6.65 -21.84 11.68
N GLY A 69 5.62 -21.99 10.83
CA GLY A 69 4.29 -22.42 11.27
C GLY A 69 4.30 -23.79 11.93
N LYS A 70 5.00 -24.77 11.34
CA LYS A 70 5.12 -26.13 11.90
C LYS A 70 5.88 -26.15 13.21
N GLU A 71 7.03 -25.50 13.29
CA GLU A 71 7.85 -25.43 14.49
C GLU A 71 7.09 -24.76 15.65
N ALA A 72 6.33 -23.71 15.35
CA ALA A 72 5.50 -23.03 16.32
C ALA A 72 4.19 -23.80 16.65
N GLY A 73 3.89 -24.92 15.97
CA GLY A 73 2.69 -25.73 16.20
C GLY A 73 1.38 -25.05 15.74
N CYS A 74 1.44 -24.26 14.67
CA CYS A 74 0.25 -23.64 14.08
C CYS A 74 -0.57 -24.66 13.28
N ASP A 75 -1.89 -24.58 13.39
CA ASP A 75 -2.84 -25.41 12.62
C ASP A 75 -3.51 -24.65 11.47
N ALA A 76 -3.34 -23.33 11.42
CA ALA A 76 -3.78 -22.50 10.32
C ALA A 76 -2.78 -21.38 9.99
N VAL A 77 -2.86 -20.85 8.77
CA VAL A 77 -2.14 -19.66 8.32
C VAL A 77 -3.09 -18.66 7.70
N HIS A 78 -3.00 -17.40 8.13
CA HIS A 78 -3.68 -16.27 7.53
C HIS A 78 -2.68 -15.46 6.72
N PRO A 79 -2.85 -15.34 5.38
CA PRO A 79 -1.90 -14.62 4.56
C PRO A 79 -2.16 -13.11 4.51
N GLY A 80 -3.35 -12.65 4.93
CA GLY A 80 -3.74 -11.24 4.83
C GLY A 80 -3.96 -10.85 3.38
N TYR A 81 -3.24 -9.82 2.92
CA TYR A 81 -3.26 -9.36 1.53
C TYR A 81 -1.84 -9.12 1.02
N GLY A 82 -1.65 -9.14 -0.30
CA GLY A 82 -0.31 -9.11 -0.88
C GLY A 82 0.51 -10.36 -0.50
N PHE A 83 1.82 -10.32 -0.72
CA PHE A 83 2.73 -11.46 -0.49
C PHE A 83 2.18 -12.78 -1.06
N LEU A 84 1.89 -13.76 -0.19
CA LEU A 84 1.44 -15.10 -0.55
C LEU A 84 -0.09 -15.27 -0.54
N ALA A 85 -0.86 -14.20 -0.33
CA ALA A 85 -2.33 -14.26 -0.19
C ALA A 85 -3.05 -14.79 -1.43
N GLU A 86 -2.50 -14.54 -2.62
CA GLU A 86 -3.08 -14.99 -3.90
C GLU A 86 -2.28 -16.17 -4.49
N ASN A 87 -1.35 -16.76 -3.74
CA ASN A 87 -0.47 -17.82 -4.23
C ASN A 87 -1.07 -19.22 -4.02
N ALA A 88 -1.59 -19.80 -5.10
CA ALA A 88 -2.16 -21.15 -5.08
C ALA A 88 -1.14 -22.24 -4.69
N ALA A 89 0.14 -22.10 -5.06
CA ALA A 89 1.18 -23.06 -4.69
C ALA A 89 1.46 -23.02 -3.18
N PHE A 90 1.44 -21.84 -2.57
CA PHE A 90 1.55 -21.69 -1.12
C PHE A 90 0.37 -22.33 -0.39
N ALA A 91 -0.87 -22.07 -0.82
CA ALA A 91 -2.06 -22.69 -0.24
C ALA A 91 -2.02 -24.23 -0.35
N GLN A 92 -1.57 -24.75 -1.50
CA GLN A 92 -1.37 -26.19 -1.71
C GLN A 92 -0.28 -26.77 -0.78
N ALA A 93 0.83 -26.06 -0.62
CA ALA A 93 1.92 -26.47 0.25
C ALA A 93 1.52 -26.45 1.73
N CYS A 94 0.71 -25.47 2.16
CA CYS A 94 0.12 -25.43 3.49
C CYS A 94 -0.76 -26.67 3.75
N ALA A 95 -1.63 -27.01 2.80
CA ALA A 95 -2.46 -28.22 2.89
C ALA A 95 -1.62 -29.51 2.99
N GLY A 96 -0.55 -29.63 2.20
CA GLY A 96 0.40 -30.76 2.30
C GLY A 96 1.20 -30.78 3.60
N ALA A 97 1.30 -29.64 4.28
CA ALA A 97 1.93 -29.48 5.58
C ALA A 97 0.97 -29.71 6.77
N GLY A 98 -0.33 -29.92 6.53
CA GLY A 98 -1.34 -30.01 7.59
C GLY A 98 -1.71 -28.67 8.22
N ILE A 99 -1.40 -27.54 7.57
CA ILE A 99 -1.76 -26.19 8.01
C ILE A 99 -2.90 -25.69 7.14
N ALA A 100 -4.03 -25.34 7.77
CA ALA A 100 -5.20 -24.81 7.06
C ALA A 100 -4.93 -23.40 6.51
N PHE A 101 -5.09 -23.21 5.20
CA PHE A 101 -5.02 -21.89 4.59
C PHE A 101 -6.33 -21.12 4.80
N VAL A 102 -6.27 -20.00 5.52
CA VAL A 102 -7.43 -19.12 5.76
C VAL A 102 -7.66 -18.25 4.53
N GLY A 103 -8.46 -18.76 3.60
CA GLY A 103 -8.73 -18.12 2.32
C GLY A 103 -9.53 -19.01 1.35
N PRO A 104 -9.66 -18.57 0.09
CA PRO A 104 -10.27 -19.36 -0.98
C PRO A 104 -9.57 -20.71 -1.20
N THR A 105 -10.20 -21.61 -1.95
CA THR A 105 -9.59 -22.92 -2.27
C THR A 105 -8.43 -22.75 -3.27
N VAL A 106 -7.57 -23.76 -3.39
CA VAL A 106 -6.45 -23.74 -4.34
C VAL A 106 -6.95 -23.57 -5.78
N GLU A 107 -8.06 -24.22 -6.13
CA GLU A 107 -8.70 -24.12 -7.44
C GLU A 107 -9.23 -22.71 -7.69
N GLN A 108 -9.86 -22.09 -6.69
CA GLN A 108 -10.37 -20.72 -6.77
C GLN A 108 -9.21 -19.72 -6.89
N LEU A 109 -8.11 -19.93 -6.16
CA LEU A 109 -6.90 -19.12 -6.30
C LEU A 109 -6.29 -19.22 -7.69
N ARG A 110 -6.24 -20.42 -8.30
CA ARG A 110 -5.76 -20.59 -9.68
C ARG A 110 -6.69 -19.92 -10.69
N LEU A 111 -8.00 -20.09 -10.52
CA LEU A 111 -9.01 -19.54 -11.43
C LEU A 111 -8.99 -18.00 -11.45
N PHE A 112 -9.00 -17.38 -10.27
CA PHE A 112 -9.08 -15.92 -10.15
C PHE A 112 -7.71 -15.23 -10.15
N GLY A 113 -6.62 -15.97 -9.89
CA GLY A 113 -5.25 -15.47 -10.06
C GLY A 113 -4.81 -15.36 -11.53
N ASP A 114 -5.49 -16.06 -12.45
CA ASP A 114 -5.27 -15.95 -13.89
C ASP A 114 -6.36 -15.07 -14.52
N LYS A 115 -5.94 -13.93 -15.09
CA LYS A 115 -6.86 -12.94 -15.69
C LYS A 115 -7.64 -13.49 -16.88
N ALA A 116 -7.03 -14.34 -17.70
CA ALA A 116 -7.71 -14.92 -18.85
C ALA A 116 -8.78 -15.92 -18.40
N GLN A 117 -8.45 -16.76 -17.42
CA GLN A 117 -9.43 -17.70 -16.84
C GLN A 117 -10.56 -16.98 -16.09
N ALA A 118 -10.25 -15.92 -15.34
CA ALA A 118 -11.24 -15.10 -14.65
C ALA A 118 -12.20 -14.41 -15.63
N ARG A 119 -11.69 -13.85 -16.74
CA ARG A 119 -12.52 -13.25 -17.81
C ARG A 119 -13.38 -14.29 -18.51
N ALA A 120 -12.82 -15.45 -18.84
CA ALA A 120 -13.58 -16.56 -19.43
C ALA A 120 -14.69 -17.06 -18.48
N HIS A 121 -14.42 -17.08 -17.16
CA HIS A 121 -15.42 -17.40 -16.14
C HIS A 121 -16.53 -16.35 -16.06
N ALA A 122 -16.18 -15.06 -16.10
CA ALA A 122 -17.15 -13.97 -16.16
C ALA A 122 -18.08 -14.09 -17.37
N GLN A 123 -17.52 -14.34 -18.56
CA GLN A 123 -18.28 -14.56 -19.79
C GLN A 123 -19.23 -15.77 -19.70
N LYS A 124 -18.77 -16.90 -19.15
CA LYS A 124 -19.62 -18.08 -18.89
C LYS A 124 -20.79 -17.76 -17.96
N CYS A 125 -20.60 -16.83 -17.03
CA CYS A 125 -21.64 -16.35 -16.12
C CYS A 125 -22.49 -15.21 -16.72
N ASN A 126 -22.33 -14.90 -18.01
CA ASN A 126 -22.99 -13.78 -18.69
C ASN A 126 -22.68 -12.41 -18.06
N VAL A 127 -21.52 -12.26 -17.43
CA VAL A 127 -21.05 -10.99 -16.90
C VAL A 127 -20.26 -10.25 -17.98
N PRO A 128 -20.59 -8.97 -18.28
CA PRO A 128 -19.87 -8.22 -19.29
C PRO A 128 -18.39 -8.07 -18.93
N VAL A 129 -17.51 -8.28 -19.91
CA VAL A 129 -16.07 -8.02 -19.80
C VAL A 129 -15.68 -6.97 -20.84
N LEU A 130 -14.61 -6.23 -20.58
CA LEU A 130 -14.08 -5.28 -21.54
C LEU A 130 -13.68 -5.99 -22.84
N PRO A 131 -14.04 -5.44 -24.02
CA PRO A 131 -13.49 -5.89 -25.28
C PRO A 131 -11.97 -5.81 -25.23
N GLY A 132 -11.32 -6.90 -25.57
CA GLY A 132 -9.88 -7.00 -25.64
C GLY A 132 -9.46 -8.17 -26.49
N THR A 133 -8.21 -8.14 -26.89
CA THR A 133 -7.57 -9.20 -27.68
C THR A 133 -6.98 -10.26 -26.77
N ASP A 134 -6.64 -11.40 -27.35
CA ASP A 134 -5.62 -12.28 -26.79
C ASP A 134 -4.23 -11.64 -26.95
N VAL A 135 -3.16 -12.43 -26.84
CA VAL A 135 -1.80 -11.96 -27.15
C VAL A 135 -1.75 -11.48 -28.60
N VAL A 136 -1.24 -10.27 -28.80
CA VAL A 136 -1.14 -9.62 -30.11
C VAL A 136 0.27 -9.16 -30.41
N ASP A 137 0.61 -9.15 -31.69
CA ASP A 137 1.75 -8.41 -32.22
C ASP A 137 1.33 -6.97 -32.56
N LEU A 138 2.27 -6.18 -33.10
CA LEU A 138 2.00 -4.79 -33.47
C LEU A 138 0.86 -4.65 -34.48
N ALA A 139 0.81 -5.54 -35.49
CA ALA A 139 -0.23 -5.52 -36.52
C ALA A 139 -1.61 -5.84 -35.93
N GLY A 140 -1.69 -6.82 -35.02
CA GLY A 140 -2.90 -7.12 -34.27
C GLY A 140 -3.36 -5.97 -33.38
N ALA A 141 -2.41 -5.27 -32.73
CA ALA A 141 -2.70 -4.08 -31.94
C ALA A 141 -3.20 -2.90 -32.80
N GLU A 142 -2.65 -2.72 -34.00
CA GLU A 142 -3.11 -1.72 -34.99
C GLU A 142 -4.54 -2.00 -35.45
N ALA A 143 -4.84 -3.25 -35.84
CA ALA A 143 -6.19 -3.64 -36.23
C ALA A 143 -7.21 -3.45 -35.09
N PHE A 144 -6.83 -3.76 -33.86
CA PHE A 144 -7.69 -3.53 -32.69
C PHE A 144 -7.85 -2.02 -32.38
N PHE A 145 -6.79 -1.22 -32.56
CA PHE A 145 -6.89 0.23 -32.45
C PHE A 145 -7.87 0.82 -33.46
N GLU A 146 -7.85 0.37 -34.72
CA GLU A 146 -8.77 0.84 -35.75
C GLU A 146 -10.24 0.58 -35.39
N GLN A 147 -10.54 -0.60 -34.81
CA GLN A 147 -11.89 -0.95 -34.34
C GLN A 147 -12.36 -0.08 -33.16
N HIS A 148 -11.44 0.45 -32.37
CA HIS A 148 -11.71 1.20 -31.14
C HIS A 148 -11.14 2.62 -31.15
N ALA A 149 -10.88 3.19 -32.32
CA ALA A 149 -10.19 4.47 -32.48
C ALA A 149 -10.90 5.63 -31.76
N ALA A 150 -12.23 5.56 -31.65
CA ALA A 150 -13.04 6.55 -30.92
C ALA A 150 -12.74 6.60 -29.41
N ASN A 151 -12.36 5.47 -28.80
CA ASN A 151 -12.06 5.37 -27.38
C ASN A 151 -10.55 5.38 -27.10
N GLY A 152 -9.75 4.84 -28.02
CA GLY A 152 -8.37 4.43 -27.80
C GLY A 152 -8.28 3.04 -27.15
N ILE A 153 -7.05 2.57 -26.97
CA ILE A 153 -6.76 1.25 -26.40
C ILE A 153 -5.74 1.35 -25.28
N VAL A 154 -5.68 0.31 -24.45
CA VAL A 154 -4.64 0.12 -23.45
C VAL A 154 -3.90 -1.16 -23.78
N LEU A 155 -2.58 -1.05 -23.96
CA LEU A 155 -1.69 -2.19 -24.04
C LEU A 155 -1.32 -2.63 -22.62
N LYS A 156 -1.38 -3.93 -22.36
CA LYS A 156 -1.07 -4.53 -21.06
C LYS A 156 -0.20 -5.77 -21.24
N ALA A 157 0.73 -5.98 -20.32
CA ALA A 157 1.52 -7.20 -20.27
C ALA A 157 0.68 -8.38 -19.76
N VAL A 158 0.86 -9.56 -20.37
CA VAL A 158 0.17 -10.79 -19.97
C VAL A 158 0.60 -11.23 -18.57
N ALA A 159 1.91 -11.20 -18.29
CA ALA A 159 2.51 -11.72 -17.06
C ALA A 159 2.57 -10.70 -15.90
N GLY A 160 1.73 -9.65 -15.91
CA GLY A 160 1.88 -8.49 -15.00
C GLY A 160 0.64 -8.06 -14.21
N GLY A 161 0.88 -7.60 -12.98
CA GLY A 161 -0.08 -6.93 -12.09
C GLY A 161 0.37 -5.51 -11.67
N GLY A 162 -0.55 -4.69 -11.18
CA GLY A 162 -0.20 -3.38 -10.58
C GLY A 162 0.21 -2.27 -11.54
N GLY A 163 -0.29 -2.26 -12.78
CA GLY A 163 -0.10 -1.16 -13.73
C GLY A 163 1.25 -1.10 -14.46
N ARG A 164 2.20 -1.99 -14.12
CA ARG A 164 3.50 -2.10 -14.80
C ARG A 164 3.35 -2.69 -16.20
N GLY A 165 4.02 -2.10 -17.19
CA GLY A 165 3.88 -2.46 -18.61
C GLY A 165 2.55 -2.04 -19.24
N MET A 166 1.76 -1.18 -18.58
CA MET A 166 0.53 -0.63 -19.14
C MET A 166 0.82 0.64 -19.94
N ARG A 167 0.27 0.76 -21.15
CA ARG A 167 0.37 1.99 -21.98
C ARG A 167 -0.95 2.34 -22.60
N ILE A 168 -1.38 3.58 -22.41
CA ILE A 168 -2.58 4.14 -23.02
C ILE A 168 -2.21 4.67 -24.40
N VAL A 169 -2.94 4.26 -25.43
CA VAL A 169 -2.75 4.71 -26.82
C VAL A 169 -4.07 5.34 -27.29
N ARG A 170 -4.01 6.64 -27.62
CA ARG A 170 -5.15 7.40 -28.15
C ARG A 170 -4.99 7.82 -29.60
N GLU A 171 -3.75 7.76 -30.12
CA GLU A 171 -3.40 8.20 -31.45
C GLU A 171 -2.62 7.09 -32.15
N ALA A 172 -2.96 6.80 -33.41
CA ALA A 172 -2.34 5.72 -34.18
C ALA A 172 -0.81 5.88 -34.28
N GLY A 173 -0.33 7.11 -34.48
CA GLY A 173 1.12 7.39 -34.59
C GLY A 173 1.92 7.08 -33.33
N ALA A 174 1.29 6.99 -32.16
CA ALA A 174 1.94 6.67 -30.90
C ALA A 174 1.97 5.16 -30.59
N LEU A 175 1.28 4.33 -31.37
CA LEU A 175 1.07 2.91 -31.08
C LEU A 175 2.37 2.11 -31.14
N SER A 176 3.16 2.27 -32.20
CA SER A 176 4.43 1.53 -32.39
C SER A 176 5.41 1.78 -31.23
N ASP A 177 5.61 3.06 -30.86
CA ASP A 177 6.47 3.44 -29.73
C ASP A 177 5.92 2.95 -28.38
N ALA A 178 4.60 3.02 -28.19
CA ALA A 178 3.96 2.51 -26.97
C ALA A 178 4.12 0.99 -26.85
N PHE A 179 3.95 0.25 -27.95
CA PHE A 179 4.09 -1.20 -28.00
C PHE A 179 5.53 -1.63 -27.70
N ALA A 180 6.51 -1.03 -28.37
CA ALA A 180 7.93 -1.33 -28.15
C ALA A 180 8.35 -1.10 -26.68
N ARG A 181 7.92 0.02 -26.10
CA ARG A 181 8.19 0.33 -24.68
C ARG A 181 7.50 -0.63 -23.73
N ALA A 182 6.22 -0.95 -23.97
CA ALA A 182 5.47 -1.89 -23.14
C ALA A 182 6.08 -3.29 -23.18
N THR A 183 6.49 -3.77 -24.36
CA THR A 183 7.19 -5.06 -24.52
C THR A 183 8.53 -5.07 -23.80
N ALA A 184 9.33 -4.01 -23.92
CA ALA A 184 10.63 -3.92 -23.25
C ALA A 184 10.47 -3.92 -21.72
N GLU A 185 9.53 -3.15 -21.19
CA GLU A 185 9.22 -3.13 -19.76
C GLU A 185 8.72 -4.49 -19.28
N ALA A 186 7.82 -5.13 -20.03
CA ALA A 186 7.28 -6.44 -19.70
C ALA A 186 8.39 -7.52 -19.66
N LYS A 187 9.28 -7.55 -20.66
CA LYS A 187 10.45 -8.45 -20.68
C LYS A 187 11.37 -8.21 -19.49
N SER A 188 11.70 -6.95 -19.21
CA SER A 188 12.59 -6.59 -18.11
C SER A 188 12.00 -6.93 -16.74
N ALA A 189 10.69 -6.79 -16.58
CA ALA A 189 10.02 -6.96 -15.29
C ALA A 189 9.55 -8.40 -15.03
N PHE A 190 9.13 -9.12 -16.07
CA PHE A 190 8.43 -10.41 -15.94
C PHE A 190 9.05 -11.52 -16.79
N GLY A 191 10.10 -11.25 -17.56
CA GLY A 191 10.71 -12.21 -18.48
C GLY A 191 9.86 -12.56 -19.70
N ASN A 192 8.61 -12.10 -19.77
CA ASN A 192 7.71 -12.27 -20.90
C ASN A 192 7.32 -10.91 -21.50
N GLY A 193 7.50 -10.74 -22.81
CA GLY A 193 7.15 -9.54 -23.57
C GLY A 193 5.78 -9.54 -24.22
N ASP A 194 4.99 -10.58 -24.01
CA ASP A 194 3.66 -10.74 -24.60
C ASP A 194 2.71 -9.66 -24.08
N LEU A 195 2.04 -8.99 -25.02
CA LEU A 195 1.07 -7.94 -24.76
C LEU A 195 -0.30 -8.34 -25.28
N TYR A 196 -1.34 -7.83 -24.63
CA TYR A 196 -2.71 -7.81 -25.14
C TYR A 196 -3.25 -6.38 -25.12
N ALA A 197 -4.24 -6.11 -25.98
CA ALA A 197 -4.90 -4.81 -26.07
C ALA A 197 -6.31 -4.88 -25.50
N GLU A 198 -6.74 -3.84 -24.79
CA GLU A 198 -8.11 -3.67 -24.31
C GLU A 198 -8.65 -2.30 -24.70
N ARG A 199 -9.97 -2.20 -24.88
CA ARG A 199 -10.63 -0.91 -25.10
C ARG A 199 -10.39 0.00 -23.90
N LEU A 200 -9.95 1.24 -24.15
CA LEU A 200 -9.76 2.22 -23.09
C LEU A 200 -11.11 2.78 -22.60
N ILE A 201 -11.34 2.73 -21.28
CA ILE A 201 -12.36 3.56 -20.63
C ILE A 201 -11.66 4.78 -20.05
N GLY A 202 -11.85 5.94 -20.69
CA GLY A 202 -11.11 7.15 -20.36
C GLY A 202 -11.43 7.73 -18.98
N ARG A 203 -12.71 7.78 -18.60
CA ARG A 203 -13.18 8.36 -17.32
C ARG A 203 -13.99 7.34 -16.54
N ALA A 204 -13.37 6.19 -16.26
CA ALA A 204 -14.04 5.11 -15.56
C ALA A 204 -14.27 5.45 -14.09
N ARG A 205 -15.27 4.80 -13.47
CA ARG A 205 -15.30 4.61 -12.01
C ARG A 205 -14.91 3.19 -11.67
N HIS A 206 -14.18 3.03 -10.58
CA HIS A 206 -13.75 1.72 -10.09
C HIS A 206 -14.67 1.32 -8.94
N ILE A 207 -15.53 0.32 -9.20
CA ILE A 207 -16.47 -0.24 -8.23
C ILE A 207 -16.07 -1.68 -7.95
N GLU A 208 -16.14 -2.09 -6.69
CA GLU A 208 -15.83 -3.45 -6.29
C GLU A 208 -16.85 -4.01 -5.32
N ILE A 209 -17.14 -5.31 -5.42
CA ILE A 209 -18.15 -5.99 -4.59
C ILE A 209 -17.46 -6.91 -3.60
N GLN A 210 -17.79 -6.78 -2.31
CA GLN A 210 -17.32 -7.70 -1.28
C GLN A 210 -18.15 -8.99 -1.31
N ILE A 211 -17.50 -10.11 -1.62
CA ILE A 211 -18.10 -11.44 -1.56
C ILE A 211 -17.60 -12.18 -0.32
N VAL A 212 -18.52 -12.90 0.31
CA VAL A 212 -18.25 -13.87 1.37
C VAL A 212 -18.91 -15.19 0.99
N GLY A 213 -18.17 -16.28 1.02
CA GLY A 213 -18.71 -17.61 0.73
C GLY A 213 -18.28 -18.67 1.73
N ASP A 214 -19.15 -19.65 1.97
CA ASP A 214 -18.89 -20.74 2.91
C ASP A 214 -18.30 -22.00 2.26
N GLY A 215 -18.17 -22.02 0.92
CA GLY A 215 -17.72 -23.20 0.17
C GLY A 215 -18.74 -24.35 0.11
N LYS A 216 -19.94 -24.17 0.67
CA LYS A 216 -21.04 -25.14 0.73
C LYS A 216 -22.26 -24.67 -0.07
N GLY A 217 -22.14 -23.55 -0.78
CA GLY A 217 -23.17 -22.95 -1.63
C GLY A 217 -23.76 -21.66 -1.06
N GLY A 218 -23.48 -21.32 0.20
CA GLY A 218 -23.81 -20.03 0.79
C GLY A 218 -22.91 -18.93 0.25
N ILE A 219 -23.49 -17.89 -0.34
CA ILE A 219 -22.80 -16.72 -0.89
C ILE A 219 -23.53 -15.45 -0.47
N ALA A 220 -22.84 -14.55 0.22
CA ALA A 220 -23.30 -13.22 0.58
C ALA A 220 -22.50 -12.15 -0.17
N ALA A 221 -23.16 -11.04 -0.51
CA ALA A 221 -22.51 -9.84 -1.01
C ALA A 221 -22.73 -8.68 -0.04
N LEU A 222 -21.65 -8.17 0.54
CA LEU A 222 -21.69 -7.06 1.51
C LEU A 222 -21.51 -5.73 0.79
N GLY A 223 -22.42 -5.49 -0.17
CA GLY A 223 -22.50 -4.32 -1.02
C GLY A 223 -21.21 -3.99 -1.79
N GLU A 224 -21.16 -2.73 -2.24
CA GLU A 224 -20.06 -2.20 -3.03
C GLU A 224 -19.14 -1.25 -2.25
N ARG A 225 -17.91 -1.15 -2.75
CA ARG A 225 -16.99 -0.04 -2.45
C ARG A 225 -16.68 0.71 -3.74
N GLU A 226 -16.46 2.01 -3.60
CA GLU A 226 -15.97 2.87 -4.68
C GLU A 226 -14.52 3.25 -4.43
N CYS A 227 -13.63 2.75 -5.28
CA CYS A 227 -12.18 2.91 -5.22
C CYS A 227 -11.67 3.78 -6.38
N THR A 228 -12.54 4.66 -6.90
CA THR A 228 -12.28 5.53 -8.05
C THR A 228 -11.11 6.49 -7.83
N LEU A 229 -10.87 6.93 -6.59
CA LEU A 229 -9.81 7.87 -6.25
C LEU A 229 -8.47 7.14 -6.08
N GLN A 230 -7.81 6.95 -7.21
CA GLN A 230 -6.52 6.29 -7.33
C GLN A 230 -5.49 7.18 -8.03
N ARG A 231 -4.21 7.00 -7.68
CA ARG A 231 -3.05 7.65 -8.32
C ARG A 231 -2.25 6.58 -9.04
N ARG A 232 -2.07 6.69 -10.36
CA ARG A 232 -1.33 5.67 -11.16
C ARG A 232 -1.71 4.22 -10.78
N SER A 233 -3.02 3.97 -10.65
CA SER A 233 -3.61 2.68 -10.24
C SER A 233 -3.39 2.24 -8.78
N GLN A 234 -2.86 3.10 -7.91
CA GLN A 234 -2.84 2.88 -6.47
C GLN A 234 -4.04 3.56 -5.81
N LYS A 235 -4.89 2.79 -5.14
CA LYS A 235 -6.06 3.31 -4.41
C LYS A 235 -5.61 4.20 -3.24
N ILE A 236 -6.22 5.38 -3.10
CA ILE A 236 -5.86 6.39 -2.09
C ILE A 236 -7.04 6.68 -1.14
N VAL A 237 -8.25 6.74 -1.70
CA VAL A 237 -9.50 6.95 -0.95
C VAL A 237 -10.53 5.94 -1.40
N GLU A 238 -11.14 5.26 -0.45
CA GLU A 238 -12.19 4.27 -0.69
C GLU A 238 -13.46 4.65 0.06
N LEU A 239 -14.60 4.45 -0.59
CA LEU A 239 -15.93 4.82 -0.07
C LEU A 239 -16.81 3.59 0.00
N ALA A 240 -17.69 3.52 1.01
CA ALA A 240 -18.81 2.60 1.00
C ALA A 240 -20.06 3.26 1.62
N PRO A 241 -21.26 3.07 1.05
CA PRO A 241 -21.51 2.61 -0.33
C PRO A 241 -21.06 3.67 -1.36
N SER A 242 -21.14 3.34 -2.65
CA SER A 242 -20.92 4.31 -3.74
C SER A 242 -22.06 5.33 -3.77
N ARG A 243 -21.68 6.61 -3.93
CA ARG A 243 -22.63 7.73 -4.09
C ARG A 243 -23.21 7.80 -5.50
N HIS A 244 -22.45 7.30 -6.47
CA HIS A 244 -22.77 7.43 -7.88
C HIS A 244 -23.82 6.40 -8.35
N LEU A 245 -23.84 5.23 -7.71
CA LEU A 245 -24.67 4.11 -8.13
C LEU A 245 -26.15 4.32 -7.82
N SER A 246 -26.98 4.27 -8.86
CA SER A 246 -28.42 4.05 -8.70
C SER A 246 -28.68 2.65 -8.11
N GLN A 247 -29.81 2.49 -7.42
CA GLN A 247 -30.16 1.19 -6.82
C GLN A 247 -30.28 0.07 -7.86
N ALA A 248 -30.74 0.39 -9.07
CA ALA A 248 -30.85 -0.56 -10.18
C ALA A 248 -29.48 -1.02 -10.68
N LEU A 249 -28.54 -0.07 -10.88
CA LEU A 249 -27.19 -0.42 -11.31
C LEU A 249 -26.42 -1.18 -10.23
N ARG A 250 -26.53 -0.75 -8.96
CA ARG A 250 -25.98 -1.47 -7.80
C ARG A 250 -26.41 -2.93 -7.80
N ARG A 251 -27.72 -3.18 -7.93
CA ARG A 251 -28.27 -4.54 -7.96
C ARG A 251 -27.67 -5.37 -9.10
N ARG A 252 -27.58 -4.83 -10.32
CA ARG A 252 -27.01 -5.54 -11.48
C ARG A 252 -25.55 -5.95 -11.26
N ILE A 253 -24.74 -5.07 -10.69
CA ILE A 253 -23.31 -5.33 -10.44
C ILE A 253 -23.15 -6.36 -9.30
N VAL A 254 -23.92 -6.21 -8.22
CA VAL A 254 -23.93 -7.17 -7.11
C VAL A 254 -24.39 -8.55 -7.59
N ASP A 255 -25.49 -8.64 -8.34
CA ASP A 255 -26.00 -9.90 -8.89
C ASP A 255 -24.98 -10.58 -9.82
N ALA A 256 -24.23 -9.79 -10.61
CA ALA A 256 -23.16 -10.31 -11.44
C ALA A 256 -22.01 -10.94 -10.62
N ALA A 257 -21.53 -10.24 -9.58
CA ALA A 257 -20.50 -10.78 -8.69
C ALA A 257 -20.97 -12.04 -7.94
N VAL A 258 -22.21 -12.04 -7.44
CA VAL A 258 -22.83 -13.19 -6.78
C VAL A 258 -22.96 -14.37 -7.73
N ALA A 259 -23.36 -14.15 -8.99
CA ALA A 259 -23.46 -15.21 -10.00
C ALA A 259 -22.10 -15.88 -10.25
N MET A 260 -21.04 -15.08 -10.41
CA MET A 260 -19.68 -15.60 -10.60
C MET A 260 -19.18 -16.39 -9.39
N ALA A 261 -19.47 -15.93 -8.17
CA ALA A 261 -19.09 -16.59 -6.94
C ALA A 261 -19.86 -17.91 -6.70
N LYS A 262 -21.17 -17.92 -6.97
CA LYS A 262 -22.02 -19.11 -6.89
C LYS A 262 -21.58 -20.21 -7.84
N ALA A 263 -21.18 -19.85 -9.07
CA ALA A 263 -20.74 -20.81 -10.09
C ALA A 263 -19.52 -21.66 -9.68
N VAL A 264 -18.77 -21.24 -8.66
CA VAL A 264 -17.56 -21.95 -8.18
C VAL A 264 -17.64 -22.33 -6.71
N ALA A 265 -18.83 -22.22 -6.09
CA ALA A 265 -19.04 -22.38 -4.65
C ALA A 265 -17.94 -21.66 -3.85
N TYR A 266 -17.82 -20.34 -4.08
CA TYR A 266 -16.73 -19.53 -3.52
C TYR A 266 -16.59 -19.75 -2.01
N ARG A 267 -15.34 -19.81 -1.51
CA ARG A 267 -15.04 -19.96 -0.08
C ARG A 267 -14.26 -18.76 0.43
N SER A 268 -14.50 -18.37 1.67
CA SER A 268 -13.82 -17.27 2.36
C SER A 268 -14.21 -15.91 1.76
N LEU A 269 -13.28 -14.96 1.72
CA LEU A 269 -13.50 -13.61 1.23
C LEU A 269 -12.90 -13.43 -0.16
N GLY A 270 -13.61 -12.70 -1.01
CA GLY A 270 -13.13 -12.26 -2.31
C GLY A 270 -13.70 -10.90 -2.67
N THR A 271 -13.00 -10.16 -3.52
CA THR A 271 -13.50 -8.89 -4.06
C THR A 271 -13.54 -8.97 -5.57
N PHE A 272 -14.69 -8.63 -6.17
CA PHE A 272 -14.88 -8.66 -7.62
C PHE A 272 -14.92 -7.21 -8.11
N GLU A 273 -13.97 -6.85 -8.98
CA GLU A 273 -13.72 -5.48 -9.42
C GLU A 273 -14.33 -5.21 -10.80
N PHE A 274 -14.93 -4.03 -10.95
CA PHE A 274 -15.65 -3.57 -12.13
C PHE A 274 -15.23 -2.15 -12.51
N LEU A 275 -15.12 -1.89 -13.82
CA LEU A 275 -15.09 -0.53 -14.36
C LEU A 275 -16.47 -0.12 -14.83
N LEU A 276 -16.86 1.10 -14.51
CA LEU A 276 -18.08 1.73 -14.99
C LEU A 276 -17.77 2.79 -16.04
N ASP A 277 -18.58 2.81 -17.09
CA ASP A 277 -18.62 3.83 -18.13
C ASP A 277 -20.08 4.29 -18.29
N GLY A 278 -20.46 5.35 -17.59
CA GLY A 278 -21.86 5.73 -17.45
C GLY A 278 -22.67 4.65 -16.72
N GLU A 279 -23.68 4.09 -17.38
CA GLU A 279 -24.51 2.98 -16.84
C GLU A 279 -24.02 1.58 -17.26
N GLU A 280 -22.99 1.50 -18.11
CA GLU A 280 -22.35 0.25 -18.47
C GLU A 280 -21.31 -0.14 -17.42
N TYR A 281 -21.20 -1.43 -17.14
CA TYR A 281 -20.19 -1.98 -16.24
C TYR A 281 -19.49 -3.16 -16.90
N PHE A 282 -18.21 -3.33 -16.57
CA PHE A 282 -17.37 -4.38 -17.11
C PHE A 282 -16.53 -4.99 -16.00
N PHE A 283 -16.57 -6.31 -15.87
CA PHE A 283 -15.68 -7.05 -14.97
C PHE A 283 -14.23 -6.92 -15.42
N ILE A 284 -13.33 -6.66 -14.46
CA ILE A 284 -11.90 -6.51 -14.69
C ILE A 284 -11.17 -7.76 -14.18
N GLU A 285 -11.29 -8.00 -12.88
CA GLU A 285 -10.60 -9.05 -12.16
C GLU A 285 -11.32 -9.33 -10.83
N ALA A 286 -10.98 -10.46 -10.22
CA ALA A 286 -11.39 -10.78 -8.86
C ALA A 286 -10.14 -11.05 -8.04
N ASN A 287 -10.08 -10.47 -6.84
CA ASN A 287 -8.99 -10.68 -5.91
C ASN A 287 -9.41 -11.70 -4.85
N PRO A 288 -8.86 -12.92 -4.89
CA PRO A 288 -9.26 -13.99 -3.99
C PRO A 288 -8.58 -13.87 -2.61
N ARG A 289 -8.78 -12.72 -1.97
CA ARG A 289 -8.22 -12.36 -0.67
C ARG A 289 -9.05 -11.27 0.01
N LEU A 290 -8.73 -11.00 1.27
CA LEU A 290 -9.16 -9.77 1.93
C LEU A 290 -8.59 -8.54 1.17
N GLN A 291 -9.39 -7.50 0.99
CA GLN A 291 -8.91 -6.23 0.44
C GLN A 291 -8.45 -5.28 1.55
N VAL A 292 -7.54 -4.37 1.23
CA VAL A 292 -7.00 -3.41 2.21
C VAL A 292 -8.13 -2.53 2.79
N GLU A 293 -9.03 -2.13 1.90
CA GLU A 293 -10.23 -1.33 2.08
C GLU A 293 -11.47 -2.09 2.57
N HIS A 294 -11.31 -3.33 3.03
CA HIS A 294 -12.42 -4.08 3.64
C HIS A 294 -13.07 -3.33 4.81
N THR A 295 -12.31 -2.45 5.48
CA THR A 295 -12.74 -1.71 6.66
C THR A 295 -13.97 -0.83 6.41
N VAL A 296 -14.11 -0.21 5.22
CA VAL A 296 -15.32 0.59 4.92
C VAL A 296 -16.56 -0.30 4.81
N THR A 297 -16.41 -1.54 4.36
CA THR A 297 -17.48 -2.54 4.39
C THR A 297 -17.78 -2.95 5.83
N GLU A 298 -16.77 -3.18 6.67
CA GLU A 298 -16.99 -3.51 8.09
C GLU A 298 -17.77 -2.43 8.83
N GLU A 299 -17.43 -1.14 8.64
CA GLU A 299 -18.11 -0.03 9.32
C GLU A 299 -19.58 0.11 8.88
N VAL A 300 -19.86 -0.08 7.59
CA VAL A 300 -21.21 0.12 7.03
C VAL A 300 -22.13 -1.07 7.32
N TRP A 301 -21.62 -2.31 7.27
CA TRP A 301 -22.41 -3.52 7.52
C TRP A 301 -22.33 -4.02 8.97
N GLY A 302 -21.32 -3.62 9.73
CA GLY A 302 -21.06 -4.04 11.13
C GLY A 302 -20.71 -5.51 11.25
N VAL A 303 -19.90 -5.98 10.32
CA VAL A 303 -19.38 -7.35 10.28
C VAL A 303 -17.87 -7.29 10.41
N ASP A 304 -17.32 -8.18 11.22
CA ASP A 304 -15.87 -8.40 11.29
C ASP A 304 -15.50 -9.45 10.24
N LEU A 305 -14.98 -8.98 9.12
CA LEU A 305 -14.67 -9.83 7.97
C LEU A 305 -13.55 -10.81 8.29
N VAL A 306 -12.56 -10.43 9.10
CA VAL A 306 -11.47 -11.35 9.48
C VAL A 306 -11.96 -12.44 10.42
N ARG A 307 -12.83 -12.14 11.38
CA ARG A 307 -13.47 -13.16 12.25
C ARG A 307 -14.37 -14.08 11.44
N ALA A 308 -15.12 -13.55 10.48
CA ALA A 308 -15.89 -14.36 9.54
C ALA A 308 -14.95 -15.28 8.74
N GLN A 309 -13.84 -14.75 8.24
CA GLN A 309 -12.84 -15.52 7.48
C GLN A 309 -12.27 -16.70 8.28
N LEU A 310 -11.91 -16.48 9.54
CA LEU A 310 -11.40 -17.50 10.46
C LEU A 310 -12.46 -18.57 10.76
N SER A 311 -13.71 -18.16 10.95
CA SER A 311 -14.83 -19.09 11.20
C SER A 311 -15.15 -19.95 9.97
N LEU A 312 -15.16 -19.34 8.78
CA LEU A 312 -15.40 -20.05 7.51
C LEU A 312 -14.28 -21.03 7.17
N ALA A 313 -13.04 -20.75 7.57
CA ALA A 313 -11.92 -21.68 7.41
C ALA A 313 -12.12 -22.99 8.22
N ASP A 314 -12.91 -22.94 9.30
CA ASP A 314 -13.32 -24.10 10.09
C ASP A 314 -14.60 -24.78 9.58
N GLY A 315 -15.15 -24.30 8.45
CA GLY A 315 -16.38 -24.82 7.86
C GLY A 315 -17.66 -24.30 8.51
N ALA A 316 -17.63 -23.16 9.21
CA ALA A 316 -18.85 -22.47 9.63
C ALA A 316 -19.74 -22.11 8.44
N THR A 317 -21.05 -21.96 8.67
CA THR A 317 -21.95 -21.34 7.68
C THR A 317 -21.79 -19.82 7.71
N LEU A 318 -22.32 -19.11 6.71
CA LEU A 318 -22.35 -17.63 6.71
C LEU A 318 -22.99 -17.06 7.99
N ARG A 319 -24.11 -17.65 8.41
CA ARG A 319 -24.84 -17.23 9.62
C ARG A 319 -24.02 -17.43 10.89
N ASP A 320 -23.35 -18.57 11.01
CA ASP A 320 -22.48 -18.86 12.16
C ASP A 320 -21.25 -17.94 12.19
N ALA A 321 -20.78 -17.52 11.01
CA ALA A 321 -19.71 -16.55 10.85
C ALA A 321 -20.15 -15.08 11.08
N GLY A 322 -21.41 -14.85 11.44
CA GLY A 322 -21.95 -13.50 11.69
C GLY A 322 -22.20 -12.69 10.43
N VAL A 323 -22.35 -13.35 9.28
CA VAL A 323 -22.62 -12.72 7.99
C VAL A 323 -24.10 -12.85 7.65
N ASP A 324 -24.77 -11.71 7.60
CA ASP A 324 -26.16 -11.58 7.18
C ASP A 324 -26.18 -11.05 5.73
N ASP A 325 -26.71 -11.86 4.81
CA ASP A 325 -26.80 -11.52 3.39
C ASP A 325 -27.92 -10.53 3.06
N ASP A 326 -28.88 -10.33 3.97
CA ASP A 326 -29.97 -9.37 3.83
C ASP A 326 -29.67 -8.02 4.50
N ALA A 327 -28.49 -7.87 5.13
CA ALA A 327 -28.13 -6.66 5.86
C ALA A 327 -28.01 -5.42 4.94
N ALA A 328 -28.81 -4.41 5.26
CA ALA A 328 -28.76 -3.12 4.59
C ALA A 328 -27.56 -2.27 5.09
N PRO A 329 -26.95 -1.44 4.22
CA PRO A 329 -25.86 -0.56 4.62
C PRO A 329 -26.33 0.49 5.63
N ARG A 330 -25.54 0.71 6.69
CA ARG A 330 -25.82 1.73 7.71
C ARG A 330 -24.93 2.96 7.52
N GLY A 331 -25.45 3.94 6.79
CA GLY A 331 -24.77 5.21 6.56
C GLY A 331 -23.61 5.09 5.56
N HIS A 332 -22.55 5.86 5.79
CA HIS A 332 -21.40 5.98 4.89
C HIS A 332 -20.08 5.84 5.63
N ALA A 333 -19.11 5.19 5.00
CA ALA A 333 -17.73 5.14 5.43
C ALA A 333 -16.76 5.65 4.37
N ILE A 334 -15.68 6.26 4.83
CA ILE A 334 -14.57 6.76 4.01
C ILE A 334 -13.29 6.21 4.64
N GLN A 335 -12.48 5.50 3.85
CA GLN A 335 -11.12 5.14 4.22
C GLN A 335 -10.13 6.03 3.48
N LEU A 336 -9.10 6.45 4.21
CA LEU A 336 -8.01 7.29 3.74
C LEU A 336 -6.70 6.56 4.02
N ARG A 337 -5.91 6.29 2.97
CA ARG A 337 -4.60 5.65 3.11
C ARG A 337 -3.53 6.67 3.45
N ILE A 338 -2.97 6.58 4.65
CA ILE A 338 -1.85 7.40 5.10
C ILE A 338 -0.55 6.75 4.66
N ASN A 339 0.02 7.27 3.58
CA ASN A 339 1.26 6.78 3.00
C ASN A 339 2.42 7.72 3.35
N LEU A 340 3.58 7.13 3.61
CA LEU A 340 4.87 7.81 3.81
C LEU A 340 5.46 8.24 2.47
N GLU A 341 4.79 9.17 1.80
CA GLU A 341 5.12 9.61 0.46
C GLU A 341 4.89 11.11 0.32
N THR A 342 5.74 11.76 -0.48
CA THR A 342 5.50 13.13 -0.97
C THR A 342 5.07 13.07 -2.43
N MET A 343 3.96 13.73 -2.77
CA MET A 343 3.48 13.82 -4.16
C MET A 343 4.39 14.72 -5.00
N THR A 344 4.61 14.36 -6.26
CA THR A 344 5.33 15.20 -7.24
C THR A 344 4.35 15.86 -8.21
N GLU A 345 4.75 16.98 -8.83
CA GLU A 345 3.87 17.78 -9.72
C GLU A 345 3.35 16.99 -10.92
N ASP A 346 4.12 16.00 -11.37
CA ASP A 346 3.83 15.05 -12.45
C ASP A 346 2.95 13.86 -12.00
N GLY A 347 2.32 13.95 -10.83
CA GLY A 347 1.40 12.94 -10.29
C GLY A 347 2.10 11.67 -9.80
N GLY A 348 3.42 11.69 -9.68
CA GLY A 348 4.20 10.64 -9.03
C GLY A 348 4.17 10.77 -7.51
N ALA A 349 4.79 9.80 -6.84
CA ALA A 349 5.22 9.96 -5.46
C ALA A 349 6.68 9.60 -5.30
N ARG A 350 7.33 10.35 -4.43
CA ARG A 350 8.60 9.99 -3.84
C ARG A 350 8.30 9.36 -2.48
N PRO A 351 8.51 8.05 -2.32
CA PRO A 351 8.39 7.46 -1.00
C PRO A 351 9.44 8.10 -0.11
N GLY A 352 9.00 8.49 1.07
CA GLY A 352 9.84 9.11 2.08
C GLY A 352 9.94 8.22 3.30
N GLY A 353 10.92 8.53 4.12
CA GLY A 353 11.21 7.76 5.31
C GLY A 353 11.92 8.61 6.34
N GLY A 354 12.30 7.97 7.42
CA GLY A 354 12.84 8.59 8.61
C GLY A 354 12.32 7.91 9.86
N THR A 355 12.62 8.53 11.00
CA THR A 355 12.16 8.09 12.31
C THR A 355 10.97 8.94 12.71
N ILE A 356 9.83 8.29 12.97
CA ILE A 356 8.61 8.98 13.39
C ILE A 356 8.84 9.60 14.77
N THR A 357 8.89 10.92 14.87
CA THR A 357 9.15 11.62 16.14
C THR A 357 7.89 11.86 16.96
N ALA A 358 6.75 12.00 16.28
CA ALA A 358 5.43 12.07 16.89
C ALA A 358 4.42 11.27 16.06
N PHE A 359 3.62 10.47 16.74
CA PHE A 359 2.53 9.69 16.15
C PHE A 359 1.30 9.78 17.04
N GLU A 360 0.38 10.68 16.72
CA GLU A 360 -0.86 10.91 17.47
C GLU A 360 -2.03 10.76 16.48
N PRO A 361 -2.54 9.53 16.29
CA PRO A 361 -3.67 9.29 15.39
C PRO A 361 -4.97 9.87 16.00
N PRO A 362 -5.95 10.27 15.17
CA PRO A 362 -7.21 10.79 15.65
C PRO A 362 -8.03 9.71 16.35
N SER A 363 -8.92 10.13 17.26
CA SER A 363 -9.83 9.25 17.99
C SER A 363 -11.21 9.89 18.15
N GLY A 364 -12.20 9.10 18.55
CA GLY A 364 -13.56 9.54 18.85
C GLY A 364 -14.65 8.79 18.07
N PRO A 365 -15.93 9.13 18.29
CA PRO A 365 -17.05 8.43 17.69
C PRO A 365 -17.01 8.41 16.15
N GLY A 366 -17.08 7.20 15.58
CA GLY A 366 -17.05 6.99 14.13
C GLY A 366 -15.67 7.23 13.50
N VAL A 367 -14.59 7.15 14.27
CA VAL A 367 -13.20 7.18 13.78
C VAL A 367 -12.49 5.91 14.21
N ARG A 368 -12.03 5.13 13.23
CA ARG A 368 -11.23 3.92 13.41
C ARG A 368 -9.88 4.10 12.74
N ILE A 369 -8.84 3.55 13.36
CA ILE A 369 -7.46 3.62 12.87
C ILE A 369 -6.87 2.22 12.89
N ASP A 370 -6.47 1.76 11.71
CA ASP A 370 -5.70 0.53 11.54
C ASP A 370 -4.27 0.94 11.17
N SER A 371 -3.28 0.70 12.05
CA SER A 371 -1.90 1.17 11.84
C SER A 371 -0.88 0.35 12.62
N TYR A 372 0.38 0.43 12.19
CA TYR A 372 1.55 -0.05 12.93
C TYR A 372 2.52 1.08 13.32
N GLY A 373 2.14 2.33 13.12
CA GLY A 373 2.96 3.50 13.46
C GLY A 373 3.05 3.74 14.96
N TYR A 374 4.21 4.20 15.42
CA TYR A 374 4.43 4.66 16.79
C TYR A 374 5.64 5.61 16.84
N ALA A 375 5.71 6.47 17.86
CA ALA A 375 6.85 7.37 18.05
C ALA A 375 8.14 6.59 18.35
N GLY A 376 9.21 6.92 17.63
CA GLY A 376 10.49 6.20 17.64
C GLY A 376 10.60 5.09 16.59
N TYR A 377 9.56 4.83 15.79
CA TYR A 377 9.64 3.85 14.71
C TYR A 377 10.47 4.38 13.54
N ARG A 378 11.57 3.68 13.20
CA ARG A 378 12.36 3.90 11.98
C ARG A 378 11.71 3.15 10.83
N THR A 379 11.25 3.89 9.83
CA THR A 379 10.47 3.37 8.69
C THR A 379 11.34 2.52 7.76
N ASN A 380 10.80 1.46 7.17
CA ASN A 380 11.62 0.59 6.30
C ASN A 380 11.17 0.71 4.82
N PRO A 381 12.00 1.31 3.93
CA PRO A 381 11.70 1.47 2.51
C PRO A 381 11.70 0.17 1.70
N ASN A 382 12.10 -0.98 2.27
CA ASN A 382 11.97 -2.29 1.63
C ASN A 382 10.51 -2.79 1.53
N PHE A 383 9.56 -2.03 2.10
CA PHE A 383 8.15 -2.38 2.13
C PHE A 383 7.24 -1.25 1.63
N ASP A 384 5.94 -1.55 1.54
CA ASP A 384 4.91 -0.58 1.17
C ASP A 384 4.90 0.63 2.11
N SER A 385 4.59 1.80 1.55
CA SER A 385 4.59 3.10 2.25
C SER A 385 3.34 3.33 3.10
N LEU A 386 2.30 2.51 3.00
CA LEU A 386 1.08 2.60 3.80
C LEU A 386 1.40 2.40 5.28
N LEU A 387 1.31 3.45 6.08
CA LEU A 387 1.55 3.43 7.52
C LEU A 387 0.27 3.22 8.34
N ALA A 388 -0.82 3.85 7.90
CA ALA A 388 -2.10 3.81 8.59
C ALA A 388 -3.25 3.91 7.61
N LYS A 389 -4.39 3.35 7.99
CA LYS A 389 -5.69 3.62 7.38
C LYS A 389 -6.48 4.45 8.38
N VAL A 390 -6.98 5.60 7.94
CA VAL A 390 -7.96 6.39 8.70
C VAL A 390 -9.33 6.09 8.14
N ILE A 391 -10.16 5.43 8.93
CA ILE A 391 -11.52 5.07 8.56
C ILE A 391 -12.46 5.96 9.34
N VAL A 392 -13.35 6.65 8.64
CA VAL A 392 -14.44 7.36 9.27
C VAL A 392 -15.77 6.79 8.86
N HIS A 393 -16.68 6.67 9.81
CA HIS A 393 -18.03 6.21 9.61
C HIS A 393 -19.01 7.30 10.05
N SER A 394 -20.11 7.44 9.32
CA SER A 394 -21.25 8.24 9.69
C SER A 394 -22.51 7.42 9.51
N PRO A 395 -23.37 7.26 10.55
CA PRO A 395 -24.66 6.60 10.38
C PRO A 395 -25.66 7.47 9.60
N SER A 396 -25.34 8.73 9.32
CA SER A 396 -26.17 9.64 8.53
C SER A 396 -26.30 9.18 7.08
N CYS A 397 -27.48 9.40 6.49
CA CYS A 397 -27.68 9.29 5.05
C CYS A 397 -27.00 10.44 4.27
N ASP A 398 -26.62 11.52 4.94
CA ASP A 398 -25.83 12.60 4.34
C ASP A 398 -24.34 12.26 4.35
N PHE A 399 -23.78 12.02 3.17
CA PHE A 399 -22.34 11.82 2.96
C PHE A 399 -21.50 13.01 3.44
N GLY A 400 -22.06 14.23 3.42
CA GLY A 400 -21.41 15.44 3.91
C GLY A 400 -20.95 15.33 5.36
N GLU A 401 -21.67 14.57 6.20
CA GLU A 401 -21.29 14.34 7.60
C GLU A 401 -20.08 13.41 7.74
N ALA A 402 -19.99 12.36 6.90
CA ALA A 402 -18.79 11.52 6.83
C ALA A 402 -17.59 12.33 6.36
N LEU A 403 -17.78 13.22 5.38
CA LEU A 403 -16.73 14.09 4.85
C LEU A 403 -16.22 15.11 5.89
N LYS A 404 -17.11 15.76 6.64
CA LYS A 404 -16.72 16.66 7.74
C LYS A 404 -15.92 15.91 8.82
N ARG A 405 -16.35 14.67 9.14
CA ARG A 405 -15.64 13.82 10.10
C ARG A 405 -14.26 13.41 9.58
N ALA A 406 -14.15 13.06 8.29
CA ALA A 406 -12.89 12.74 7.62
C ALA A 406 -11.89 13.92 7.68
N GLU A 407 -12.34 15.12 7.33
CA GLU A 407 -11.48 16.32 7.36
C GLU A 407 -10.97 16.58 8.79
N ARG A 408 -11.86 16.53 9.78
CA ARG A 408 -11.49 16.73 11.19
C ARG A 408 -10.52 15.67 11.68
N ALA A 409 -10.71 14.41 11.30
CA ALA A 409 -9.81 13.31 11.65
C ALA A 409 -8.41 13.54 11.06
N LEU A 410 -8.30 13.91 9.78
CA LEU A 410 -7.01 14.24 9.17
C LEU A 410 -6.37 15.49 9.78
N ALA A 411 -7.16 16.52 10.12
CA ALA A 411 -6.65 17.73 10.76
C ALA A 411 -6.10 17.46 12.17
N ALA A 412 -6.62 16.43 12.85
CA ALA A 412 -6.17 16.00 14.17
C ALA A 412 -5.06 14.94 14.13
N PHE A 413 -4.70 14.42 12.94
CA PHE A 413 -3.65 13.41 12.82
C PHE A 413 -2.28 14.08 12.91
N ARG A 414 -1.53 13.82 13.99
CA ARG A 414 -0.14 14.26 14.11
C ARG A 414 0.82 13.17 13.64
N LEU A 415 1.59 13.48 12.60
CA LEU A 415 2.67 12.63 12.11
C LEU A 415 3.88 13.52 11.83
N GLU A 416 4.94 13.36 12.61
CA GLU A 416 6.19 14.11 12.49
C GLU A 416 7.39 13.16 12.32
N GLY A 417 8.48 13.65 11.72
CA GLY A 417 9.72 12.89 11.54
C GLY A 417 9.78 12.03 10.27
N ALA A 418 8.65 11.86 9.57
CA ALA A 418 8.60 11.28 8.22
C ALA A 418 7.57 12.02 7.36
N PRO A 419 7.87 12.33 6.08
CA PRO A 419 6.93 12.97 5.18
C PRO A 419 5.74 12.04 4.86
N SER A 420 4.55 12.62 4.67
CA SER A 420 3.34 11.85 4.39
C SER A 420 2.36 12.58 3.49
N ASN A 421 1.37 11.83 2.98
CA ASN A 421 0.31 12.35 2.12
C ASN A 421 -0.88 13.00 2.88
N VAL A 422 -0.81 13.20 4.20
CA VAL A 422 -1.94 13.72 5.01
C VAL A 422 -2.46 15.06 4.48
N ALA A 423 -1.57 16.01 4.20
CA ALA A 423 -1.95 17.32 3.67
C ALA A 423 -2.60 17.21 2.28
N PHE A 424 -2.09 16.30 1.44
CA PHE A 424 -2.65 16.01 0.13
C PHE A 424 -4.08 15.44 0.24
N LEU A 425 -4.32 14.50 1.15
CA LEU A 425 -5.65 13.94 1.40
C LEU A 425 -6.63 15.03 1.85
N ARG A 426 -6.22 15.94 2.74
CA ARG A 426 -7.06 17.08 3.15
C ARG A 426 -7.43 17.98 1.97
N ALA A 427 -6.47 18.28 1.09
CA ALA A 427 -6.73 19.03 -0.14
C ALA A 427 -7.71 18.31 -1.06
N LEU A 428 -7.57 16.98 -1.21
CA LEU A 428 -8.47 16.14 -2.01
C LEU A 428 -9.91 16.15 -1.47
N LEU A 429 -10.09 16.00 -0.15
CA LEU A 429 -11.41 16.06 0.50
C LEU A 429 -12.06 17.45 0.40
N ALA A 430 -11.25 18.51 0.26
CA ALA A 430 -11.73 19.86 0.05
C ALA A 430 -12.09 20.16 -1.42
N HIS A 431 -11.66 19.33 -2.37
CA HIS A 431 -11.83 19.62 -3.79
C HIS A 431 -13.32 19.68 -4.20
N PRO A 432 -13.77 20.74 -4.90
CA PRO A 432 -15.18 20.92 -5.27
C PRO A 432 -15.76 19.75 -6.07
N ASP A 433 -15.01 19.25 -7.06
CA ASP A 433 -15.48 18.13 -7.89
C ASP A 433 -15.61 16.82 -7.11
N PHE A 434 -14.76 16.56 -6.11
CA PHE A 434 -14.94 15.40 -5.24
C PHE A 434 -16.22 15.55 -4.39
N ARG A 435 -16.46 16.74 -3.84
CA ARG A 435 -17.67 17.05 -3.08
C ARG A 435 -18.93 16.92 -3.93
N ALA A 436 -18.85 17.31 -5.20
CA ALA A 436 -19.93 17.20 -6.17
C ALA A 436 -20.08 15.81 -6.81
N ASP A 437 -19.31 14.80 -6.38
CA ASP A 437 -19.27 13.46 -6.98
C ASP A 437 -18.95 13.46 -8.49
N LYS A 438 -18.00 14.30 -8.91
CA LYS A 438 -17.50 14.38 -10.28
C LYS A 438 -16.09 13.80 -10.38
N VAL A 439 -15.95 12.52 -10.00
CA VAL A 439 -14.67 11.82 -9.98
C VAL A 439 -14.63 10.68 -10.99
N HIS A 440 -13.40 10.30 -11.36
CA HIS A 440 -13.08 9.17 -12.22
C HIS A 440 -11.65 8.71 -11.91
N THR A 441 -11.24 7.57 -12.44
CA THR A 441 -9.96 6.90 -12.15
C THR A 441 -8.69 7.67 -12.49
N ARG A 442 -8.81 8.80 -13.21
CA ARG A 442 -7.70 9.71 -13.55
C ARG A 442 -7.77 11.05 -12.81
N PHE A 443 -8.76 11.21 -11.92
CA PHE A 443 -9.03 12.48 -11.26
C PHE A 443 -7.83 12.98 -10.47
N ILE A 444 -7.18 12.13 -9.68
CA ILE A 444 -6.00 12.52 -8.91
C ILE A 444 -4.86 12.94 -9.85
N ASP A 445 -4.61 12.17 -10.90
CA ASP A 445 -3.53 12.45 -11.86
C ASP A 445 -3.77 13.78 -12.62
N GLU A 446 -5.02 14.06 -13.01
CA GLU A 446 -5.41 15.30 -13.72
C GLU A 446 -5.36 16.55 -12.82
N HIS A 447 -5.62 16.38 -11.51
CA HIS A 447 -5.66 17.48 -10.54
C HIS A 447 -4.42 17.55 -9.63
N ALA A 448 -3.38 16.74 -9.88
CA ALA A 448 -2.22 16.58 -8.99
C ALA A 448 -1.57 17.92 -8.59
N LYS A 449 -1.25 18.76 -9.59
CA LYS A 449 -0.64 20.08 -9.35
C LYS A 449 -1.50 20.97 -8.45
N ALA A 450 -2.80 21.08 -8.76
CA ALA A 450 -3.73 21.91 -7.98
C ALA A 450 -3.88 21.39 -6.53
N LEU A 451 -3.88 20.07 -6.35
CA LEU A 451 -3.95 19.44 -5.03
C LEU A 451 -2.68 19.68 -4.21
N ILE A 452 -1.50 19.65 -4.83
CA ILE A 452 -0.22 19.97 -4.17
C ILE A 452 -0.18 21.43 -3.74
N ASP A 453 -0.55 22.35 -4.64
CA ASP A 453 -0.62 23.79 -4.34
C ASP A 453 -1.59 24.09 -3.20
N ALA A 454 -2.74 23.40 -3.17
CA ALA A 454 -3.71 23.52 -2.09
C ALA A 454 -3.17 22.93 -0.78
N ALA A 455 -2.50 21.78 -0.83
CA ALA A 455 -1.90 21.14 0.33
C ALA A 455 -0.83 22.02 0.98
N GLY A 456 0.02 22.68 0.18
CA GLY A 456 1.04 23.61 0.68
C GLY A 456 0.50 24.87 1.37
N LYS A 457 -0.78 25.21 1.14
CA LYS A 457 -1.47 26.35 1.77
C LYS A 457 -2.24 25.97 3.03
N LEU A 458 -2.38 24.68 3.33
CA LEU A 458 -3.10 24.23 4.51
C LEU A 458 -2.32 24.59 5.77
N GLN A 459 -2.98 25.28 6.69
CA GLN A 459 -2.45 25.52 8.02
C GLN A 459 -2.43 24.20 8.82
N PRO A 460 -1.49 24.06 9.78
CA PRO A 460 -1.54 23.00 10.78
C PRO A 460 -2.94 22.92 11.39
N GLY A 461 -3.48 21.71 11.54
CA GLY A 461 -4.87 21.51 11.95
C GLY A 461 -5.19 22.08 13.34
N LEU A 462 -6.49 22.13 13.65
CA LEU A 462 -7.14 22.83 14.78
C LEU A 462 -6.58 22.57 16.20
N TYR A 463 -5.63 21.65 16.36
CA TYR A 463 -5.13 21.19 17.67
C TYR A 463 -3.62 21.31 17.85
N PHE A 464 -2.87 21.64 16.80
CA PHE A 464 -1.42 21.81 16.90
C PHE A 464 -1.10 23.29 16.77
N PRO A 465 -0.52 23.94 17.80
CA PRO A 465 -0.03 25.29 17.61
C PRO A 465 0.95 25.28 16.45
N SER A 466 0.71 26.11 15.44
CA SER A 466 1.77 26.45 14.48
C SER A 466 2.97 26.87 15.31
N ALA A 467 4.10 26.20 15.14
CA ALA A 467 5.33 26.52 15.84
C ALA A 467 5.61 28.01 15.58
N THR A 468 5.24 28.84 16.55
CA THR A 468 5.58 30.26 16.52
C THR A 468 7.11 30.23 16.63
N PRO A 469 7.87 30.83 15.68
CA PRO A 469 9.31 30.85 15.81
C PRO A 469 9.60 31.45 17.18
N ALA A 470 10.27 30.67 18.03
CA ALA A 470 10.57 31.07 19.38
C ALA A 470 11.35 32.38 19.31
N VAL A 471 10.66 33.50 19.54
CA VAL A 471 11.30 34.78 19.77
C VAL A 471 12.08 34.57 21.05
N ALA A 472 13.40 34.53 20.93
CA ALA A 472 14.30 34.41 22.08
C ALA A 472 13.85 35.41 23.14
N PRO A 473 13.56 34.98 24.38
CA PRO A 473 13.12 35.90 25.41
C PRO A 473 14.27 36.86 25.68
N ARG A 474 14.05 38.15 25.36
CA ARG A 474 14.91 39.23 25.85
C ARG A 474 14.89 39.14 27.38
N GLN A 475 16.04 38.85 27.96
CA GLN A 475 16.21 38.88 29.41
C GLN A 475 15.96 40.30 29.92
N ALA A 476 14.84 40.49 30.61
CA ALA A 476 14.60 41.61 31.50
C ALA A 476 14.07 41.04 32.82
N GLY A 477 14.79 41.35 33.90
CA GLY A 477 14.78 40.60 35.15
C GLY A 477 13.42 40.37 35.79
N ALA A 478 13.21 39.14 36.25
CA ALA A 478 12.21 38.78 37.26
C ALA A 478 12.90 37.96 38.35
N ARG A 479 12.72 38.36 39.61
CA ARG A 479 13.20 37.67 40.81
C ARG A 479 12.40 36.39 41.01
N VAL A 480 13.07 35.31 41.38
CA VAL A 480 12.48 33.99 41.65
C VAL A 480 11.95 33.98 43.09
N ASP A 481 10.65 33.79 43.26
CA ASP A 481 10.05 33.47 44.57
C ASP A 481 10.29 31.99 44.89
N ALA A 482 10.90 31.71 46.04
CA ALA A 482 11.39 30.39 46.44
C ALA A 482 10.31 29.41 46.94
N VAL A 483 9.03 29.63 46.61
CA VAL A 483 7.91 28.79 47.08
C VAL A 483 7.08 28.21 45.93
N ASP A 484 7.49 28.39 44.67
CA ASP A 484 6.83 27.73 43.54
C ASP A 484 7.58 26.45 43.10
N PRO A 485 7.04 25.24 43.38
CA PRO A 485 7.66 23.98 42.97
C PRO A 485 7.66 23.77 41.44
N LEU A 486 6.96 24.59 40.64
CA LEU A 486 7.01 24.55 39.17
C LEU A 486 8.17 25.35 38.57
N ALA A 487 8.77 26.29 39.31
CA ALA A 487 9.90 27.09 38.82
C ALA A 487 11.17 26.25 38.59
N VAL A 488 11.33 25.14 39.31
CA VAL A 488 12.46 24.20 39.15
C VAL A 488 12.27 23.30 37.91
N LEU A 489 11.03 23.01 37.51
CA LEU A 489 10.74 22.19 36.32
C LEU A 489 10.87 22.98 35.00
N ALA A 490 10.70 24.30 35.04
CA ALA A 490 10.81 25.16 33.86
C ALA A 490 12.27 25.41 33.41
N PHE A 491 13.25 25.32 34.31
CA PHE A 491 14.65 25.66 34.01
C PHE A 491 15.66 24.51 34.27
N GLY A 492 15.20 23.35 34.74
CA GLY A 492 16.05 22.18 35.05
C GLY A 492 16.27 21.18 33.91
N LYS A 493 15.60 21.31 32.76
CA LYS A 493 15.90 20.50 31.58
C LYS A 493 16.70 21.34 30.60
N SER A 494 18.02 21.23 30.70
CA SER A 494 18.86 21.40 29.52
C SER A 494 18.22 20.57 28.41
N THR A 495 17.78 21.23 27.35
CA THR A 495 17.36 20.59 26.11
C THR A 495 18.56 19.86 25.54
N GLN A 496 18.81 18.64 26.03
CA GLN A 496 19.37 17.62 25.18
C GLN A 496 18.29 17.35 24.14
N GLN A 497 18.41 18.05 23.00
CA GLN A 497 18.02 17.50 21.73
C GLN A 497 18.37 16.01 21.74
N PRO A 498 17.45 15.10 21.36
CA PRO A 498 17.90 13.80 20.88
C PRO A 498 18.92 14.16 19.80
N ALA A 499 20.17 13.77 20.02
CA ALA A 499 21.21 13.94 19.03
C ALA A 499 20.61 13.46 17.71
N ALA A 500 20.58 14.34 16.71
CA ALA A 500 20.56 13.86 15.33
C ALA A 500 21.57 12.71 15.29
N GLU A 501 21.15 11.54 14.79
CA GLU A 501 22.05 10.42 14.51
C GLU A 501 23.34 11.03 14.02
N VAL A 502 24.40 10.88 14.84
CA VAL A 502 25.68 11.57 14.65
C VAL A 502 26.06 11.29 13.22
N ALA A 503 25.94 12.31 12.36
CA ALA A 503 26.47 12.23 11.02
C ALA A 503 27.92 11.79 11.24
N PRO A 504 28.35 10.64 10.68
CA PRO A 504 29.68 10.13 10.94
C PRO A 504 30.65 11.29 10.74
N ASP A 505 31.42 11.64 11.79
CA ASP A 505 32.33 12.79 11.77
C ASP A 505 33.02 12.83 10.41
N ALA A 506 32.68 13.86 9.63
CA ALA A 506 33.21 14.06 8.31
C ALA A 506 34.70 14.40 8.50
N PRO A 507 35.63 13.60 7.97
CA PRO A 507 37.05 13.96 8.07
C PRO A 507 37.27 15.34 7.43
N GLU A 508 38.07 16.20 8.08
CA GLU A 508 38.36 17.55 7.57
C GLU A 508 38.87 17.48 6.12
N GLY A 509 38.34 18.33 5.23
CA GLY A 509 38.71 18.36 3.81
C GLY A 509 37.99 17.33 2.92
N THR A 510 36.97 16.61 3.41
CA THR A 510 36.20 15.65 2.61
C THR A 510 34.87 16.19 2.08
N VAL A 511 34.50 15.76 0.89
CA VAL A 511 33.19 15.94 0.25
C VAL A 511 32.31 14.75 0.61
N ARG A 512 31.12 15.04 1.15
CA ARG A 512 30.11 14.04 1.50
C ARG A 512 29.37 13.58 0.25
N VAL A 513 29.40 12.29 -0.04
CA VAL A 513 28.50 11.66 -1.01
C VAL A 513 27.25 11.21 -0.28
N SER A 514 26.11 11.81 -0.63
CA SER A 514 24.82 11.52 0.01
C SER A 514 23.95 10.67 -0.89
N ALA A 515 23.08 9.87 -0.29
CA ALA A 515 22.09 9.07 -1.00
C ALA A 515 21.13 10.00 -1.78
N PRO A 516 21.01 9.87 -3.12
CA PRO A 516 20.10 10.71 -3.91
C PRO A 516 18.63 10.33 -3.70
N MET A 517 18.37 9.15 -3.16
CA MET A 517 17.04 8.64 -2.85
C MET A 517 17.13 7.59 -1.74
N GLN A 518 15.99 7.22 -1.15
CA GLN A 518 15.92 6.12 -0.20
C GLN A 518 16.01 4.76 -0.89
N GLY A 519 16.63 3.79 -0.23
CA GLY A 519 16.86 2.46 -0.79
C GLY A 519 17.69 1.57 0.13
N THR A 520 18.15 0.44 -0.40
CA THR A 520 19.03 -0.51 0.31
C THR A 520 20.35 -0.66 -0.43
N ILE A 521 21.48 -0.60 0.28
CA ILE A 521 22.80 -0.81 -0.32
C ILE A 521 22.92 -2.27 -0.77
N VAL A 522 23.15 -2.48 -2.06
CA VAL A 522 23.30 -3.83 -2.64
C VAL A 522 24.75 -4.27 -2.54
N SER A 523 25.68 -3.40 -2.92
CA SER A 523 27.11 -3.69 -2.90
C SER A 523 27.92 -2.41 -2.84
N ILE A 524 29.11 -2.49 -2.26
CA ILE A 524 30.07 -1.40 -2.16
C ILE A 524 31.29 -1.81 -2.99
N ALA A 525 31.63 -1.01 -4.00
CA ALA A 525 32.67 -1.32 -4.99
C ALA A 525 34.06 -0.78 -4.59
N VAL A 526 34.14 0.02 -3.53
CA VAL A 526 35.37 0.70 -3.06
C VAL A 526 35.64 0.42 -1.58
N LYS A 527 36.89 0.61 -1.16
CA LYS A 527 37.33 0.51 0.23
C LYS A 527 37.88 1.84 0.73
N GLU A 528 37.91 2.02 2.05
CA GLU A 528 38.60 3.15 2.66
C GLU A 528 40.09 3.13 2.27
N GLY A 529 40.59 4.25 1.77
CA GLY A 529 41.93 4.43 1.22
C GLY A 529 42.03 4.32 -0.30
N ASP A 530 40.98 3.85 -1.01
CA ASP A 530 41.03 3.71 -2.46
C ASP A 530 41.05 5.07 -3.17
N ALA A 531 41.87 5.17 -4.22
CA ALA A 531 41.85 6.31 -5.16
C ALA A 531 40.72 6.11 -6.17
N VAL A 532 39.88 7.13 -6.34
CA VAL A 532 38.71 7.10 -7.24
C VAL A 532 38.74 8.24 -8.23
N ALA A 533 38.31 7.97 -9.47
CA ALA A 533 38.10 8.98 -10.49
C ALA A 533 36.71 9.62 -10.34
N ALA A 534 36.57 10.88 -10.81
CA ALA A 534 35.26 11.50 -10.97
C ALA A 534 34.39 10.64 -11.92
N GLY A 535 33.16 10.35 -11.52
CA GLY A 535 32.24 9.49 -12.26
C GLY A 535 32.44 7.98 -12.06
N GLN A 536 33.47 7.54 -11.32
CA GLN A 536 33.69 6.12 -11.01
C GLN A 536 32.57 5.59 -10.10
N PRO A 537 32.00 4.39 -10.37
CA PRO A 537 31.03 3.76 -9.48
C PRO A 537 31.63 3.48 -8.10
N LEU A 538 30.93 3.89 -7.06
CA LEU A 538 31.35 3.72 -5.66
C LEU A 538 30.56 2.61 -4.98
N LEU A 539 29.24 2.60 -5.15
CA LEU A 539 28.35 1.59 -4.61
C LEU A 539 27.10 1.47 -5.47
N ILE A 540 26.37 0.38 -5.30
CA ILE A 540 25.08 0.12 -5.94
C ILE A 540 24.01 0.11 -4.85
N MET A 541 22.92 0.85 -5.07
CA MET A 541 21.74 0.81 -4.22
C MET A 541 20.53 0.27 -4.99
N ASP A 542 19.66 -0.48 -4.33
CA ASP A 542 18.33 -0.81 -4.85
C ASP A 542 17.33 0.22 -4.31
N ALA A 543 16.68 0.93 -5.21
CA ALA A 543 15.60 1.84 -4.89
C ALA A 543 14.50 1.70 -5.95
N MET A 544 13.24 1.63 -5.51
CA MET A 544 12.08 1.50 -6.39
C MET A 544 12.13 0.25 -7.30
N LYS A 545 12.76 -0.85 -6.83
CA LYS A 545 12.96 -2.12 -7.56
C LYS A 545 13.86 -1.97 -8.80
N MET A 546 14.77 -1.01 -8.77
CA MET A 546 15.84 -0.84 -9.75
C MET A 546 17.16 -0.57 -9.04
N GLN A 547 18.24 -1.05 -9.63
CA GLN A 547 19.59 -0.76 -9.15
C GLN A 547 20.04 0.60 -9.67
N HIS A 548 20.56 1.43 -8.77
CA HIS A 548 21.13 2.74 -9.05
C HIS A 548 22.60 2.74 -8.66
N GLU A 549 23.46 3.07 -9.61
CA GLU A 549 24.88 3.24 -9.36
C GLU A 549 25.15 4.64 -8.78
N ILE A 550 25.75 4.69 -7.60
CA ILE A 550 26.23 5.94 -7.03
C ILE A 550 27.67 6.16 -7.47
N ARG A 551 27.91 7.29 -8.12
CA ARG A 551 29.20 7.62 -8.73
C ARG A 551 29.90 8.72 -7.95
N SER A 552 31.23 8.72 -7.99
CA SER A 552 32.04 9.73 -7.31
C SER A 552 31.81 11.11 -7.91
N PRO A 553 31.49 12.15 -7.12
CA PRO A 553 31.34 13.50 -7.63
C PRO A 553 32.68 14.14 -8.01
N ALA A 554 33.78 13.66 -7.42
CA ALA A 554 35.12 14.21 -7.59
C ALA A 554 36.20 13.13 -7.63
N ARG A 555 37.39 13.50 -8.10
CA ARG A 555 38.59 12.66 -8.03
C ARG A 555 39.22 12.80 -6.65
N GLY A 556 39.65 11.69 -6.06
CA GLY A 556 40.22 11.75 -4.72
C GLY A 556 40.40 10.40 -4.04
N TYR A 557 40.55 10.43 -2.71
CA TYR A 557 40.63 9.23 -1.87
C TYR A 557 39.34 9.01 -1.07
N ILE A 558 38.87 7.77 -1.01
CA ILE A 558 37.80 7.40 -0.07
C ILE A 558 38.38 7.44 1.34
N ARG A 559 37.87 8.31 2.21
CA ARG A 559 38.37 8.42 3.59
C ARG A 559 37.53 7.66 4.58
N ARG A 560 36.24 7.54 4.33
CA ARG A 560 35.33 6.84 5.22
C ARG A 560 34.11 6.32 4.46
N ILE A 561 33.70 5.10 4.77
CA ILE A 561 32.44 4.52 4.32
C ILE A 561 31.50 4.50 5.53
N ALA A 562 30.32 5.09 5.37
CA ALA A 562 29.37 5.33 6.46
C ALA A 562 28.22 4.31 6.49
N VAL A 563 28.22 3.35 5.57
CA VAL A 563 27.13 2.39 5.36
C VAL A 563 27.65 0.99 5.09
N ASP A 564 26.87 -0.02 5.47
CA ASP A 564 27.17 -1.43 5.21
C ASP A 564 26.34 -2.02 4.05
N ALA A 565 26.84 -3.09 3.43
CA ALA A 565 26.08 -3.84 2.45
C ALA A 565 24.81 -4.45 3.09
N GLY A 566 23.67 -4.28 2.42
CA GLY A 566 22.35 -4.63 2.91
C GLY A 566 21.71 -3.58 3.82
N GLU A 567 22.40 -2.51 4.20
CA GLU A 567 21.84 -1.45 5.05
C GLU A 567 20.81 -0.62 4.29
N THR A 568 19.76 -0.23 5.02
CA THR A 568 18.66 0.57 4.49
C THR A 568 18.79 2.04 4.87
N ILE A 569 18.80 2.89 3.84
CA ILE A 569 19.17 4.30 3.89
C ILE A 569 18.03 5.19 3.35
N TYR A 570 18.05 6.46 3.74
CA TYR A 570 17.09 7.47 3.29
C TYR A 570 17.75 8.48 2.36
N GLU A 571 16.93 9.25 1.64
CA GLU A 571 17.41 10.40 0.87
C GLU A 571 18.23 11.33 1.78
N GLY A 572 19.40 11.73 1.30
CA GLY A 572 20.33 12.58 2.03
C GLY A 572 21.23 11.85 3.03
N HIS A 573 21.07 10.55 3.32
CA HIS A 573 21.99 9.84 4.23
C HIS A 573 23.44 9.90 3.71
N ALA A 574 24.42 10.10 4.60
CA ALA A 574 25.84 10.07 4.22
C ALA A 574 26.22 8.63 3.85
N LEU A 575 26.68 8.42 2.63
CA LEU A 575 27.13 7.11 2.15
C LEU A 575 28.61 6.90 2.42
N LEU A 576 29.41 7.90 2.03
CA LEU A 576 30.86 7.89 2.11
C LEU A 576 31.40 9.31 2.00
N PHE A 577 32.68 9.47 2.34
CA PHE A 577 33.40 10.74 2.32
C PHE A 577 34.63 10.64 1.42
N VAL A 578 34.75 11.56 0.47
CA VAL A 578 35.84 11.61 -0.51
C VAL A 578 36.71 12.84 -0.24
N GLU A 579 38.00 12.68 -0.02
CA GLU A 579 38.94 13.81 0.00
C GLU A 579 39.38 14.12 -1.43
N GLU A 580 39.12 15.34 -1.91
CA GLU A 580 39.57 15.76 -3.24
C GLU A 580 41.10 15.85 -3.29
N ALA A 581 41.71 15.07 -4.18
CA ALA A 581 43.14 15.05 -4.38
C ALA A 581 43.47 14.65 -5.82
N ASP A 582 44.54 15.21 -6.38
CA ASP A 582 45.07 14.78 -7.67
C ASP A 582 45.78 13.43 -7.51
N VAL A 583 45.05 12.36 -7.85
CA VAL A 583 45.50 10.96 -7.71
C VAL A 583 45.63 10.27 -9.07
N GLU A 584 46.72 9.52 -9.25
CA GLU A 584 46.86 8.56 -10.35
C GLU A 584 46.00 7.33 -10.04
N VAL A 585 44.81 7.29 -10.62
CA VAL A 585 43.95 6.11 -10.56
C VAL A 585 44.55 5.05 -11.49
N LYS A 586 44.97 3.91 -10.94
CA LYS A 586 45.37 2.76 -11.77
C LYS A 586 44.13 2.28 -12.51
N ASP A 587 44.10 2.46 -13.83
CA ASP A 587 43.08 1.87 -14.69
C ASP A 587 43.03 0.35 -14.42
N ALA A 588 41.85 -0.14 -14.02
CA ALA A 588 41.54 -1.54 -13.82
C ALA A 588 40.55 -2.01 -14.89
#